data_AF-U2JD06-F1
#
_entry.id   AF-U2JD06-F1
#
_cell.length_a   1.000
_cell.length_b   1.000
_cell.length_c   1.000
_cell.angle_alpha   90.00
_cell.angle_beta   90.00
_cell.angle_gamma   90.00
#
_symmetry.space_group_name_H-M   'P 1'
#
loop_
_entity.id
_entity.type
_entity.pdbx_description
1 polymer ?
#
loop_
_entity_poly.entity_id
_entity_poly.type
_entity_poly.pdbx_seq_one_letter_code
_entity_poly.pdbx_strand_id
1 'polypeptide(L)'
;MNCLNYQQYYHKKGGFTLIELVSALAIAAVLCICIAAIFMSAFNMEMVIERDSEMFSESYFLMEYIGNEIRKSENIISTSEFILPSGKGEYLPFVLYLQEKNTKQIVAYAIHNDKCYRYSYRSKEKQIPYKILKWDISDSNLIAEHVRLAENCNFNSSSKIIHLSFQLKDLEIIETDYYIYGE
;
A
#
# COMPACT_ATOMS: atom_id res chain seq x y z
N MET A 1 -37.76 4.41 -86.41
CA MET A 1 -37.22 3.27 -85.65
C MET A 1 -36.32 3.85 -84.56
N ASN A 2 -36.53 3.42 -83.31
CA ASN A 2 -36.25 4.19 -82.09
C ASN A 2 -34.80 4.66 -81.92
N CYS A 3 -34.62 5.98 -81.77
CA CYS A 3 -33.39 6.56 -81.24
C CYS A 3 -33.35 6.28 -79.73
N LEU A 4 -32.39 5.44 -79.29
CA LEU A 4 -32.19 5.15 -77.87
C LEU A 4 -31.72 6.42 -77.16
N ASN A 5 -32.58 6.95 -76.29
CA ASN A 5 -32.30 8.12 -75.46
C ASN A 5 -31.38 7.73 -74.30
N TYR A 6 -30.07 7.68 -74.56
CA TYR A 6 -29.03 7.33 -73.58
C TYR A 6 -28.83 8.39 -72.48
N GLN A 7 -29.37 9.60 -72.63
CA GLN A 7 -29.17 10.69 -71.67
C GLN A 7 -30.02 10.54 -70.39
N GLN A 8 -31.07 9.72 -70.39
CA GLN A 8 -31.91 9.51 -69.21
C GLN A 8 -31.36 8.50 -68.20
N TYR A 9 -30.36 7.69 -68.54
CA TYR A 9 -29.83 6.65 -67.63
C TYR A 9 -28.72 7.14 -66.68
N TYR A 10 -28.12 8.31 -66.96
CA TYR A 10 -27.02 8.88 -66.16
C TYR A 10 -27.49 9.93 -65.14
N HIS A 11 -28.69 10.49 -65.28
CA HIS A 11 -29.23 11.49 -64.35
C HIS A 11 -30.15 10.86 -63.30
N LYS A 12 -29.57 10.03 -62.41
CA LYS A 12 -30.01 9.75 -61.03
C LYS A 12 -29.19 8.57 -60.47
N LYS A 13 -27.93 8.82 -60.12
CA LYS A 13 -27.20 7.95 -59.21
C LYS A 13 -26.66 8.78 -58.06
N GLY A 14 -27.45 8.89 -57.00
CA GLY A 14 -27.02 9.47 -55.71
C GLY A 14 -26.15 8.48 -54.96
N GLY A 15 -25.01 8.12 -55.53
CA GLY A 15 -24.03 7.20 -54.95
C GLY A 15 -22.71 7.91 -54.67
N PHE A 16 -21.99 7.43 -53.66
CA PHE A 16 -20.64 7.90 -53.37
C PHE A 16 -19.66 7.47 -54.46
N THR A 17 -18.71 8.35 -54.77
CA THR A 17 -17.55 7.99 -55.57
C THR A 17 -16.62 7.08 -54.77
N LEU A 18 -15.83 6.25 -55.46
CA LEU A 18 -14.88 5.33 -54.82
C LEU A 18 -13.86 6.09 -53.95
N ILE A 19 -13.45 7.28 -54.39
CA ILE A 19 -12.48 8.10 -53.64
C ILE A 19 -13.09 8.66 -52.34
N GLU A 20 -14.35 9.08 -52.36
CA GLU A 20 -15.06 9.54 -51.15
C GLU A 20 -15.16 8.39 -50.14
N LEU A 21 -15.52 7.18 -50.59
CA LEU A 21 -15.63 6.01 -49.72
C LEU A 21 -14.28 5.66 -49.06
N VAL A 22 -13.19 5.62 -49.84
CA VAL A 22 -11.85 5.30 -49.33
C VAL A 22 -11.36 6.40 -48.37
N SER A 23 -11.62 7.67 -48.69
CA SER A 23 -11.26 8.79 -47.81
C SER A 23 -12.03 8.76 -46.48
N ALA A 24 -13.33 8.46 -46.51
CA ALA A 24 -14.15 8.31 -45.31
C ALA A 24 -13.69 7.13 -44.45
N LEU A 25 -13.36 5.99 -45.06
CA LEU A 25 -12.80 4.83 -44.35
C LEU A 25 -11.43 5.13 -43.73
N ALA A 26 -10.56 5.85 -44.44
CA ALA A 26 -9.26 6.24 -43.91
C ALA A 26 -9.41 7.16 -42.69
N ILE A 27 -10.29 8.17 -42.77
CA ILE A 27 -10.59 9.08 -41.65
C ILE A 27 -11.18 8.29 -40.48
N ALA A 28 -12.16 7.42 -40.74
CA ALA A 28 -12.78 6.60 -39.70
C ALA A 28 -11.76 5.68 -39.01
N ALA A 29 -10.86 5.05 -39.76
CA ALA A 29 -9.81 4.20 -39.21
C ALA A 29 -8.85 4.98 -38.30
N VAL A 30 -8.42 6.17 -38.73
CA VAL A 30 -7.58 7.06 -37.90
C VAL A 30 -8.32 7.44 -36.62
N LEU A 31 -9.59 7.82 -36.70
CA LEU A 31 -10.40 8.13 -35.53
C LEU A 31 -10.53 6.93 -34.58
N CYS A 32 -10.80 5.74 -35.10
CA CYS A 32 -10.87 4.52 -34.30
C CYS A 32 -9.56 4.22 -33.58
N ILE A 33 -8.41 4.39 -34.24
CA ILE A 33 -7.08 4.19 -33.64
C ILE A 33 -6.85 5.21 -32.52
N CYS A 34 -7.14 6.49 -32.76
CA CYS A 34 -7.01 7.54 -31.75
C CYS A 34 -7.87 7.26 -30.52
N ILE A 35 -9.13 6.87 -30.73
CA ILE A 35 -10.06 6.51 -29.65
C ILE A 35 -9.54 5.30 -28.88
N ALA A 36 -9.10 4.25 -29.57
CA ALA A 36 -8.55 3.05 -28.92
C ALA A 36 -7.32 3.37 -28.08
N ALA A 37 -6.42 4.24 -28.57
CA ALA A 37 -5.25 4.68 -27.84
C ALA A 37 -5.62 5.47 -26.56
N ILE A 38 -6.62 6.36 -26.65
CA ILE A 38 -7.12 7.10 -25.48
C ILE A 38 -7.67 6.13 -24.43
N PHE A 39 -8.51 5.16 -24.83
CA PHE A 39 -9.05 4.18 -23.90
C PHE A 39 -7.95 3.33 -23.26
N MET A 40 -6.98 2.86 -24.05
CA MET A 40 -5.87 2.06 -23.51
C MET A 40 -5.03 2.86 -22.50
N SER A 41 -4.78 4.14 -22.79
CA SER A 41 -4.10 5.04 -21.86
C SER A 41 -4.92 5.25 -20.58
N ALA A 42 -6.24 5.42 -20.69
CA ALA A 42 -7.11 5.61 -19.54
C ALA A 42 -7.13 4.36 -18.63
N PHE A 43 -7.24 3.16 -19.20
CA PHE A 43 -7.19 1.92 -18.42
C PHE A 43 -5.85 1.72 -17.72
N ASN A 44 -4.74 2.01 -18.40
CA ASN A 44 -3.42 1.91 -17.78
C ASN A 44 -3.25 2.91 -16.63
N MET A 45 -3.77 4.13 -16.79
CA MET A 45 -3.73 5.15 -15.75
C MET A 45 -4.57 4.74 -14.54
N GLU A 46 -5.76 4.18 -14.76
CA GLU A 46 -6.64 3.71 -13.69
C GLU A 46 -5.96 2.62 -12.84
N MET A 47 -5.31 1.63 -13.48
CA MET A 47 -4.60 0.57 -12.76
C MET A 47 -3.46 1.11 -11.88
N VAL A 48 -2.76 2.16 -12.35
CA VAL A 48 -1.71 2.80 -11.55
C VAL A 48 -2.32 3.54 -10.37
N ILE A 49 -3.39 4.31 -10.59
CA ILE A 49 -4.08 5.06 -9.53
C ILE A 49 -4.65 4.12 -8.47
N GLU A 50 -5.29 3.02 -8.88
CA GLU A 50 -5.86 2.02 -7.97
C GLU A 50 -4.77 1.43 -7.07
N ARG A 51 -3.66 0.99 -7.66
CA ARG A 51 -2.52 0.46 -6.92
C ARG A 51 -1.92 1.48 -5.95
N ASP A 52 -1.71 2.71 -6.40
CA ASP A 52 -1.15 3.77 -5.54
C ASP A 52 -2.12 4.12 -4.40
N SER A 53 -3.43 4.10 -4.66
CA SER A 53 -4.48 4.31 -3.65
C SER A 53 -4.53 3.19 -2.62
N GLU A 54 -4.41 1.93 -3.04
CA GLU A 54 -4.33 0.78 -2.13
C GLU A 54 -3.12 0.90 -1.20
N MET A 55 -1.94 1.19 -1.75
CA MET A 55 -0.72 1.36 -0.97
C MET A 55 -0.82 2.54 0.01
N PHE A 56 -1.43 3.65 -0.39
CA PHE A 56 -1.64 4.80 0.49
C PHE A 56 -2.60 4.45 1.64
N SER A 57 -3.71 3.78 1.36
CA SER A 57 -4.68 3.31 2.37
C SER A 57 -4.02 2.37 3.39
N GLU A 58 -3.22 1.42 2.89
CA GLU A 58 -2.47 0.48 3.71
C GLU A 58 -1.44 1.19 4.60
N SER A 59 -0.77 2.22 4.06
CA SER A 59 0.19 3.02 4.80
C SER A 59 -0.45 3.78 5.97
N TYR A 60 -1.64 4.34 5.73
CA TYR A 60 -2.41 5.03 6.77
C TYR A 60 -2.89 4.04 7.82
N PHE A 61 -3.37 2.87 7.39
CA PHE A 61 -3.76 1.80 8.29
C PHE A 61 -2.59 1.33 9.16
N LEU A 62 -1.42 1.08 8.58
CA LEU A 62 -0.21 0.69 9.29
C LEU A 62 0.16 1.69 10.38
N MET A 63 0.27 2.97 10.00
CA MET A 63 0.62 4.04 10.93
C MET A 63 -0.41 4.15 12.05
N GLU A 64 -1.70 4.23 11.72
CA GLU A 64 -2.75 4.37 12.73
C GLU A 64 -2.89 3.11 13.61
N TYR A 65 -2.62 1.92 13.06
CA TYR A 65 -2.60 0.67 13.82
C TYR A 65 -1.49 0.68 14.88
N ILE A 66 -0.24 0.91 14.46
CA ILE A 66 0.90 0.98 15.39
C ILE A 66 0.72 2.14 16.37
N GLY A 67 0.30 3.31 15.88
CA GLY A 67 0.00 4.48 16.68
C GLY A 67 -1.03 4.24 17.77
N ASN A 68 -2.09 3.49 17.47
CA ASN A 68 -3.09 3.11 18.47
C ASN A 68 -2.56 2.13 19.52
N GLU A 69 -1.68 1.19 19.15
CA GLU A 69 -1.03 0.33 20.15
C GLU A 69 -0.03 1.11 21.00
N ILE A 70 0.71 2.07 20.42
CA ILE A 70 1.57 3.01 21.16
C ILE A 70 0.75 3.77 22.21
N ARG A 71 -0.38 4.37 21.80
CA ARG A 71 -1.28 5.13 22.71
C ARG A 71 -1.89 4.28 23.82
N LYS A 72 -2.09 2.97 23.58
CA LYS A 72 -2.66 2.03 24.57
C LYS A 72 -1.61 1.36 25.43
N SER A 73 -0.33 1.51 25.11
CA SER A 73 0.75 0.88 25.83
C SER A 73 0.90 1.50 27.22
N GLU A 74 1.05 0.64 28.23
CA GLU A 74 1.40 1.09 29.58
C GLU A 74 2.86 1.50 29.66
N ASN A 75 3.70 0.83 28.87
CA ASN A 75 5.12 1.10 28.83
C ASN A 75 5.71 0.76 27.45
N ILE A 76 6.76 1.47 27.11
CA ILE A 76 7.48 1.36 25.84
C ILE A 76 8.95 1.26 26.16
N ILE A 77 9.58 0.23 25.63
CA ILE A 77 10.96 -0.13 25.97
C ILE A 77 11.74 -0.35 24.70
N SER A 78 13.03 -0.02 24.70
CA SER A 78 13.86 -0.26 23.52
C SER A 78 14.03 -1.74 23.25
N THR A 79 14.06 -2.11 21.97
CA THR A 79 14.40 -3.49 21.57
C THR A 79 15.78 -3.93 22.03
N SER A 80 16.70 -3.00 22.30
CA SER A 80 18.03 -3.34 22.85
C SER A 80 17.98 -4.01 24.22
N GLU A 81 16.87 -3.86 24.95
CA GLU A 81 16.69 -4.51 26.25
C GLU A 81 16.17 -5.95 26.12
N PHE A 82 15.75 -6.38 24.93
CA PHE A 82 15.16 -7.69 24.66
C PHE A 82 16.04 -8.58 23.80
N ILE A 83 15.97 -9.90 24.04
CA ILE A 83 16.48 -10.91 23.11
C ILE A 83 15.35 -11.26 22.15
N LEU A 84 15.34 -10.60 20.99
CA LEU A 84 14.36 -10.87 19.95
C LEU A 84 14.72 -12.13 19.15
N PRO A 85 13.72 -12.88 18.64
CA PRO A 85 13.96 -14.05 17.83
C PRO A 85 14.71 -13.73 16.53
N SER A 86 15.78 -14.47 16.28
CA SER A 86 16.54 -14.37 15.03
C SER A 86 15.70 -14.86 13.84
N GLY A 87 15.90 -14.26 12.67
CA GLY A 87 15.31 -14.72 11.40
C GLY A 87 13.89 -14.22 11.13
N LYS A 88 13.42 -13.23 11.89
CA LYS A 88 12.10 -12.60 11.76
C LYS A 88 12.15 -11.20 11.13
N GLY A 89 13.26 -10.87 10.48
CA GLY A 89 13.46 -9.57 9.82
C GLY A 89 14.09 -8.51 10.70
N GLU A 90 13.95 -7.27 10.25
CA GLU A 90 14.40 -6.08 10.97
C GLU A 90 13.30 -5.59 11.89
N TYR A 91 13.58 -5.57 13.19
CA TYR A 91 12.63 -5.14 14.20
C TYR A 91 12.63 -3.62 14.36
N LEU A 92 11.45 -3.04 14.60
CA LEU A 92 11.35 -1.65 15.03
C LEU A 92 12.10 -1.44 16.36
N PRO A 93 12.62 -0.24 16.67
CA PRO A 93 13.53 0.00 17.79
C PRO A 93 12.85 0.01 19.18
N PHE A 94 11.59 -0.39 19.25
CA PHE A 94 10.79 -0.41 20.48
C PHE A 94 9.91 -1.64 20.58
N VAL A 95 9.47 -1.88 21.80
CA VAL A 95 8.60 -2.97 22.22
C VAL A 95 7.51 -2.37 23.10
N LEU A 96 6.25 -2.75 22.85
CA LEU A 96 5.08 -2.22 23.55
C LEU A 96 4.61 -3.20 24.63
N TYR A 97 4.36 -2.68 25.83
CA TYR A 97 3.67 -3.40 26.90
C TYR A 97 2.21 -3.00 26.94
N LEU A 98 1.33 -3.95 26.70
CA LEU A 98 -0.12 -3.79 26.76
C LEU A 98 -0.66 -4.57 27.95
N GLN A 99 -1.54 -3.96 28.73
CA GLN A 99 -2.29 -4.64 29.78
C GLN A 99 -3.71 -4.93 29.31
N GLU A 100 -4.04 -6.22 29.22
CA GLU A 100 -5.37 -6.71 28.89
C GLU A 100 -5.97 -7.39 30.12
N LYS A 101 -6.82 -6.68 30.87
CA LYS A 101 -7.53 -7.18 32.07
C LYS A 101 -6.60 -7.82 33.11
N ASN A 102 -6.29 -9.11 32.95
CA ASN A 102 -5.50 -9.95 33.85
C ASN A 102 -4.25 -10.55 33.19
N THR A 103 -3.97 -10.21 31.93
CA THR A 103 -2.79 -10.68 31.18
C THR A 103 -1.96 -9.50 30.74
N LYS A 104 -0.65 -9.66 30.82
CA LYS A 104 0.29 -8.74 30.19
C LYS A 104 0.66 -9.28 28.83
N GLN A 105 0.69 -8.39 27.86
CA GLN A 105 1.05 -8.67 26.49
C GLN A 105 2.22 -7.80 26.10
N ILE A 106 3.17 -8.41 25.39
CA ILE A 106 4.23 -7.66 24.73
C ILE A 106 4.03 -7.76 23.23
N VAL A 107 4.22 -6.63 22.54
CA VAL A 107 4.13 -6.51 21.10
C VAL A 107 5.45 -5.98 20.54
N ALA A 108 5.93 -6.65 19.49
CA ALA A 108 7.04 -6.21 18.68
C ALA A 108 6.63 -6.22 17.22
N TYR A 109 7.18 -5.31 16.43
CA TYR A 109 6.96 -5.28 14.98
C TYR A 109 8.27 -5.55 14.26
N ALA A 110 8.21 -6.27 13.15
CA ALA A 110 9.34 -6.42 12.27
C ALA A 110 8.93 -6.38 10.81
N ILE A 111 9.88 -6.00 9.97
CA ILE A 111 9.74 -5.99 8.53
C ILE A 111 10.57 -7.11 7.94
N HIS A 112 9.92 -7.93 7.12
CA HIS A 112 10.61 -8.89 6.25
C HIS A 112 9.78 -9.18 5.01
N ASN A 113 10.46 -9.43 3.88
CA ASN A 113 9.82 -9.73 2.59
C ASN A 113 8.81 -8.67 2.12
N ASP A 114 9.16 -7.38 2.26
CA ASP A 114 8.29 -6.24 1.96
C ASP A 114 6.99 -6.19 2.79
N LYS A 115 6.95 -6.85 3.94
CA LYS A 115 5.75 -6.96 4.79
C LYS A 115 6.06 -6.57 6.23
N CYS A 116 5.10 -5.90 6.87
CA CYS A 116 5.14 -5.59 8.29
C CYS A 116 4.35 -6.62 9.08
N TYR A 117 5.02 -7.23 10.07
CA TYR A 117 4.43 -8.22 10.96
C TYR A 117 4.38 -7.69 12.38
N ARG A 118 3.24 -7.94 13.03
CA ARG A 118 3.06 -7.80 14.46
C ARG A 118 3.26 -9.15 15.12
N TYR A 119 4.14 -9.17 16.09
CA TYR A 119 4.41 -10.32 16.93
C TYR A 119 3.94 -10.04 18.34
N SER A 120 3.26 -11.01 18.95
CA SER A 120 2.81 -10.85 20.32
C SER A 120 3.10 -12.04 21.20
N TYR A 121 3.49 -11.75 22.43
CA TYR A 121 3.64 -12.72 23.50
C TYR A 121 2.70 -12.35 24.64
N ARG A 122 1.87 -13.30 25.10
CA ARG A 122 0.96 -13.12 26.22
C ARG A 122 1.41 -13.96 27.41
N SER A 123 1.49 -13.33 28.57
CA SER A 123 1.74 -14.03 29.84
C SER A 123 0.60 -13.81 30.83
N LYS A 124 0.29 -14.87 31.58
CA LYS A 124 -0.61 -14.82 32.74
C LYS A 124 0.11 -14.38 34.02
N GLU A 125 1.44 -14.27 33.97
CA GLU A 125 2.24 -13.82 35.11
C GLU A 125 2.11 -12.31 35.30
N LYS A 126 2.22 -11.86 36.56
CA LYS A 126 2.07 -10.44 36.94
C LYS A 126 3.15 -9.53 36.35
N GLN A 127 4.30 -10.09 35.97
CA GLN A 127 5.42 -9.37 35.37
C GLN A 127 6.01 -10.22 34.26
N ILE A 128 6.41 -9.58 33.17
CA ILE A 128 7.11 -10.26 32.09
C ILE A 128 8.59 -9.92 32.22
N PRO A 129 9.48 -10.92 32.41
CA PRO A 129 10.88 -10.66 32.69
C PRO A 129 11.59 -9.96 31.53
N TYR A 130 12.14 -8.78 31.81
CA TYR A 130 12.64 -7.82 30.82
C TYR A 130 13.96 -8.18 30.13
N LYS A 131 14.55 -9.38 30.27
CA LYS A 131 15.92 -9.61 29.76
C LYS A 131 16.22 -10.94 29.09
N ILE A 132 15.42 -11.99 29.29
CA ILE A 132 15.78 -13.34 28.83
C ILE A 132 14.53 -14.17 28.56
N LEU A 133 13.57 -13.60 27.83
CA LEU A 133 12.60 -14.45 27.16
C LEU A 133 13.18 -14.78 25.80
N LYS A 134 13.41 -16.07 25.55
CA LYS A 134 13.45 -16.58 24.18
C LYS A 134 11.99 -16.53 23.74
N TRP A 135 11.59 -15.45 23.06
CA TRP A 135 10.21 -15.32 22.63
C TRP A 135 9.98 -16.37 21.54
N ASP A 136 9.28 -17.45 21.84
CA ASP A 136 8.66 -18.20 20.76
C ASP A 136 7.50 -17.35 20.28
N ILE A 137 7.73 -16.57 19.24
CA ILE A 137 6.69 -15.84 18.53
C ILE A 137 5.81 -16.91 17.87
N SER A 138 4.82 -17.38 18.62
CA SER A 138 3.84 -18.35 18.14
C SER A 138 2.83 -17.69 17.21
N ASP A 139 2.52 -16.41 17.44
CA ASP A 139 1.50 -15.66 16.71
C ASP A 139 2.10 -14.44 16.02
N SER A 140 2.10 -14.49 14.69
CA SER A 140 2.44 -13.36 13.82
C SER A 140 1.22 -12.93 13.02
N ASN A 141 0.86 -11.66 13.13
CA ASN A 141 -0.18 -11.07 12.31
C ASN A 141 0.47 -10.19 11.24
N LEU A 142 0.10 -10.42 10.00
CA LEU A 142 0.42 -9.52 8.90
C LEU A 142 -0.39 -8.23 9.08
N ILE A 143 0.30 -7.09 9.13
CA ILE A 143 -0.34 -5.77 9.29
C ILE A 143 -0.37 -5.02 7.96
N ALA A 144 0.67 -5.18 7.15
CA ALA A 144 0.83 -4.49 5.87
C ALA A 144 1.67 -5.35 4.90
N GLU A 145 1.31 -5.35 3.62
CA GLU A 145 1.87 -6.13 2.52
C GLU A 145 2.89 -5.40 1.63
N HIS A 146 2.98 -4.07 1.72
CA HIS A 146 3.79 -3.23 0.82
C HIS A 146 4.82 -2.36 1.55
N VAL A 147 5.33 -2.83 2.69
CA VAL A 147 6.30 -2.13 3.54
C VAL A 147 7.71 -2.66 3.26
N ARG A 148 8.46 -1.93 2.44
CA ARG A 148 9.80 -2.34 2.01
C ARG A 148 10.81 -2.25 3.15
N LEU A 149 10.85 -1.12 3.85
CA LEU A 149 11.86 -0.81 4.87
C LEU A 149 11.28 0.07 5.98
N ALA A 150 11.82 -0.07 7.20
CA ALA A 150 11.67 0.90 8.28
C ALA A 150 12.95 1.74 8.33
N GLU A 151 13.01 2.80 7.54
CA GLU A 151 14.18 3.68 7.52
C GLU A 151 14.08 4.67 8.68
N ASN A 152 15.18 4.87 9.43
CA ASN A 152 15.27 5.89 10.47
C ASN A 152 14.25 5.82 11.63
N CYS A 153 13.45 4.75 11.73
CA CYS A 153 12.61 4.51 12.91
C CYS A 153 13.45 4.62 14.18
N ASN A 154 12.98 5.38 15.16
CA ASN A 154 13.72 5.63 16.41
C ASN A 154 12.77 5.69 17.60
N PHE A 155 13.25 5.24 18.76
CA PHE A 155 12.58 5.44 20.03
C PHE A 155 13.52 6.16 20.99
N ASN A 156 13.13 7.38 21.37
CA ASN A 156 13.83 8.16 22.37
C ASN A 156 13.07 8.11 23.70
N SER A 157 13.58 7.29 24.62
CA SER A 157 13.02 7.14 25.97
C SER A 157 13.06 8.44 26.77
N SER A 158 14.07 9.29 26.59
CA SER A 158 14.23 10.56 27.33
C SER A 158 13.22 11.61 26.90
N SER A 159 13.01 11.78 25.59
CA SER A 159 12.02 12.73 25.06
C SER A 159 10.61 12.15 24.97
N LYS A 160 10.45 10.85 25.24
CA LYS A 160 9.16 10.13 25.10
C LYS A 160 8.58 10.23 23.68
N ILE A 161 9.44 10.15 22.66
CA ILE A 161 9.04 10.23 21.25
C ILE A 161 9.39 8.91 20.55
N ILE A 162 8.44 8.37 19.79
CA ILE A 162 8.68 7.35 18.77
C ILE A 162 8.56 8.02 17.41
N HIS A 163 9.63 7.97 16.63
CA HIS A 163 9.62 8.33 15.23
C HIS A 163 9.42 7.06 14.40
N LEU A 164 8.37 7.02 13.59
CA LEU A 164 8.12 5.97 12.61
C LEU A 164 8.36 6.53 11.22
N SER A 165 9.13 5.80 10.41
CA SER A 165 9.38 6.13 9.02
C SER A 165 9.42 4.83 8.22
N PHE A 166 8.54 4.72 7.23
CA PHE A 166 8.42 3.52 6.40
C PHE A 166 8.55 3.88 4.93
N GLN A 167 9.40 3.13 4.23
CA GLN A 167 9.44 3.16 2.77
C GLN A 167 8.48 2.10 2.22
N LEU A 168 7.53 2.55 1.41
CA LEU A 168 6.64 1.67 0.66
C LEU A 168 7.27 1.39 -0.71
N LYS A 169 6.89 0.26 -1.32
CA LYS A 169 7.59 -0.27 -2.51
C LYS A 169 7.78 0.73 -3.66
N ASP A 170 6.73 1.50 -3.97
CA ASP A 170 6.63 2.40 -5.12
C ASP A 170 6.18 3.84 -4.72
N LEU A 171 6.00 4.12 -3.43
CA LEU A 171 5.58 5.43 -2.91
C LEU A 171 6.71 6.12 -2.13
N GLU A 172 6.54 7.42 -1.88
CA GLU A 172 7.40 8.19 -0.99
C GLU A 172 7.41 7.61 0.45
N ILE A 173 8.45 7.98 1.20
CA ILE A 173 8.58 7.63 2.61
C ILE A 173 7.45 8.29 3.39
N ILE A 174 6.76 7.50 4.21
CA ILE A 174 5.76 8.00 5.16
C ILE A 174 6.37 8.09 6.55
N GLU A 175 6.27 9.25 7.18
CA GLU A 175 6.88 9.50 8.48
C GLU A 175 5.89 10.14 9.46
N THR A 176 6.01 9.80 10.74
CA THR A 176 5.22 10.42 11.80
C THR A 176 5.88 10.25 13.16
N ASP A 177 5.60 11.20 14.06
CA ASP A 177 6.05 11.17 15.44
C ASP A 177 4.89 10.89 16.39
N TYR A 178 5.06 9.90 17.25
CA TYR A 178 4.17 9.62 18.36
C TYR A 178 4.77 10.11 19.68
N TYR A 179 4.01 10.95 20.36
CA TYR A 179 4.35 11.48 21.68
C TYR A 179 3.72 10.60 22.74
N ILE A 180 4.54 10.07 23.64
CA ILE A 180 4.10 9.23 24.75
C ILE A 180 3.77 10.16 25.92
N TYR A 181 2.49 10.46 26.10
CA TYR A 181 2.01 11.18 27.27
C TYR A 181 2.00 10.22 28.46
N GLY A 182 2.87 10.45 29.43
CA GLY A 182 2.79 9.75 30.72
C GLY A 182 1.85 10.50 31.63
N GLU A 183 0.98 9.76 32.33
CA GLU A 183 0.41 10.22 33.60
C GLU A 183 1.49 10.35 34.69
#